data_AF-A0A257VB57-F1
#
_entry.id   AF-A0A257VB57-F1
#
_cell.length_a   1.000
_cell.length_b   1.000
_cell.length_c   1.000
_cell.angle_alpha   90.00
_cell.angle_beta   90.00
_cell.angle_gamma   90.00
#
_symmetry.space_group_name_H-M   'P 1'
#
loop_
_entity.id
_entity.type
_entity.pdbx_description
1 polymer ?
#
loop_
_entity_poly.entity_id
_entity_poly.type
_entity_poly.pdbx_seq_one_letter_code
_entity_poly.pdbx_strand_id
1 'polypeptide(L)'
;MRAPSLPPVVASLVSCLTLASVLAASEAKPYFTLHEVGPGVFAAICVPGSGAGSNAGFIIGGDGVAVVDTFQSSAAAQQLLAAIRERTTLPIRFVVDTHYHLDHVAGNGVFRDAGAVIVAQRNVRAWERTENLKWWAPNVPPDKRAWVESFVLPNLVYDDGIDLYLGNRRVEVRALPGHTGSDSVVFVPDADVVFTGDLFWNATLPNTTDADTAAWVTSDERLLAGHPKATFVPGHGEVGNAADVAAFRGYLEALRGAVASARQNGLSGDALVAAVRGRLAPSFASWAFYDHFLAQNVTQMDSELAGTKRRPIPVR
;
A
#
# COMPACT_ATOMS: atom_id res chain seq x y z
N MET A 1 25.47 -33.29 88.29
CA MET A 1 24.99 -33.60 86.92
C MET A 1 24.47 -32.32 86.30
N ARG A 2 25.28 -31.67 85.46
CA ARG A 2 24.96 -30.42 84.75
C ARG A 2 24.60 -30.78 83.31
N ALA A 3 23.42 -30.35 82.86
CA ALA A 3 23.00 -30.47 81.46
C ALA A 3 23.82 -29.50 80.57
N PRO A 4 24.14 -29.86 79.31
CA PRO A 4 24.92 -29.00 78.44
C PRO A 4 24.04 -27.93 77.76
N SER A 5 24.56 -26.71 77.70
CA SER A 5 24.01 -25.56 76.97
C SER A 5 24.28 -25.68 75.47
N LEU A 6 23.24 -25.52 74.65
CA LEU A 6 23.35 -25.37 73.18
C LEU A 6 23.91 -23.98 72.81
N PRO A 7 24.66 -23.84 71.69
CA PRO A 7 25.18 -22.56 71.23
C PRO A 7 24.10 -21.74 70.49
N PRO A 8 24.28 -20.42 70.31
CA PRO A 8 23.31 -19.58 69.63
C PRO A 8 23.36 -19.81 68.12
N VAL A 9 22.18 -19.97 67.50
CA VAL A 9 22.03 -19.98 66.05
C VAL A 9 22.06 -18.54 65.56
N VAL A 10 23.10 -18.18 64.81
CA VAL A 10 23.19 -16.90 64.09
C VAL A 10 22.26 -16.98 62.88
N ALA A 11 21.16 -16.22 62.91
CA ALA A 11 20.27 -16.06 61.78
C ALA A 11 20.91 -15.11 60.75
N SER A 12 21.55 -15.65 59.72
CA SER A 12 21.96 -14.87 58.55
C SER A 12 20.73 -14.56 57.70
N LEU A 13 20.30 -13.29 57.72
CA LEU A 13 19.39 -12.72 56.73
C LEU A 13 20.09 -12.72 55.36
N VAL A 14 19.77 -13.72 54.53
CA VAL A 14 20.08 -13.67 53.09
C VAL A 14 18.99 -12.83 52.45
N SER A 15 19.30 -11.56 52.20
CA SER A 15 18.46 -10.67 51.39
C SER A 15 18.58 -11.11 49.93
N CYS A 16 17.59 -11.87 49.43
CA CYS A 16 17.47 -12.17 48.02
C CYS A 16 17.04 -10.90 47.26
N LEU A 17 18.03 -10.12 46.79
CA LEU A 17 17.79 -9.17 45.70
C LEU A 17 17.44 -9.97 44.44
N THR A 18 16.15 -10.00 44.10
CA THR A 18 15.72 -10.37 42.74
C THR A 18 16.20 -9.27 41.79
N LEU A 19 17.28 -9.52 41.06
CA LEU A 19 17.61 -8.73 39.87
C LEU A 19 16.49 -8.98 38.84
N ALA A 20 15.50 -8.08 38.80
CA ALA A 20 14.64 -7.96 37.64
C ALA A 20 15.49 -7.41 36.49
N SER A 21 16.01 -8.29 35.66
CA SER A 21 16.61 -7.92 34.38
C SER A 21 15.50 -7.40 33.47
N VAL A 22 15.27 -6.09 33.49
CA VAL A 22 14.54 -5.40 32.43
C VAL A 22 15.43 -5.49 31.18
N LEU A 23 15.23 -6.54 30.38
CA LEU A 23 15.65 -6.51 29.00
C LEU A 23 14.86 -5.37 28.37
N ALA A 24 15.52 -4.22 28.19
CA ALA A 24 15.01 -3.19 27.31
C ALA A 24 14.84 -3.84 25.94
N ALA A 25 13.60 -4.19 25.59
CA ALA A 25 13.28 -4.58 24.23
C ALA A 25 13.73 -3.40 23.36
N SER A 26 14.70 -3.63 22.47
CA SER A 26 14.99 -2.71 21.39
C SER A 26 13.67 -2.40 20.71
N GLU A 27 13.19 -1.17 20.81
CA GLU A 27 11.99 -0.73 20.09
C GLU A 27 12.22 -1.08 18.62
N ALA A 28 11.42 -2.00 18.09
CA ALA A 28 11.52 -2.38 16.70
C ALA A 28 11.27 -1.12 15.87
N LYS A 29 12.17 -0.82 14.93
CA LYS A 29 12.01 0.36 14.06
C LYS A 29 10.64 0.31 13.39
N PRO A 30 9.87 1.41 13.39
CA PRO A 30 8.54 1.42 12.82
C PRO A 30 8.58 1.22 11.30
N TYR A 31 7.69 0.38 10.79
CA TYR A 31 7.48 0.20 9.35
C TYR A 31 6.66 1.35 8.75
N PHE A 32 5.78 1.95 9.55
CA PHE A 32 4.88 3.03 9.16
C PHE A 32 4.64 3.99 10.34
N THR A 33 4.12 5.18 10.03
CA THR A 33 3.49 6.09 10.99
C THR A 33 1.97 5.97 10.87
N LEU A 34 1.25 6.05 11.98
CA LEU A 34 -0.20 5.86 11.99
C LEU A 34 -0.93 7.18 12.26
N HIS A 35 -1.90 7.50 11.42
CA HIS A 35 -2.69 8.72 11.49
C HIS A 35 -4.18 8.37 11.50
N GLU A 36 -4.94 8.90 12.45
CA GLU A 36 -6.41 8.85 12.37
C GLU A 36 -6.86 9.94 11.40
N VAL A 37 -7.37 9.54 10.24
CA VAL A 37 -7.74 10.43 9.13
C VAL A 37 -9.24 10.73 9.09
N GLY A 38 -10.01 10.06 9.95
CA GLY A 38 -11.42 10.29 10.20
C GLY A 38 -11.86 9.37 11.34
N PRO A 39 -13.04 9.57 11.96
CA PRO A 39 -13.45 8.80 13.12
C PRO A 39 -13.37 7.29 12.87
N GLY A 40 -12.45 6.60 13.56
CA GLY A 40 -12.24 5.16 13.40
C GLY A 40 -11.65 4.72 12.05
N VAL A 41 -11.04 5.63 11.29
CA VAL A 41 -10.35 5.36 10.02
C VAL A 41 -8.89 5.79 10.16
N PHE A 42 -7.98 4.85 9.90
CA PHE A 42 -6.55 5.04 10.12
C PHE A 42 -5.76 4.80 8.85
N ALA A 43 -4.84 5.72 8.56
CA ALA A 43 -3.83 5.58 7.52
C ALA A 43 -2.49 5.17 8.15
N ALA A 44 -1.89 4.11 7.61
CA ALA A 44 -0.57 3.62 7.99
C ALA A 44 0.43 4.01 6.89
N ILE A 45 1.10 5.14 7.09
CA ILE A 45 1.98 5.78 6.10
C ILE A 45 3.38 5.19 6.19
N CYS A 46 3.84 4.60 5.09
CA CYS A 46 5.13 3.94 4.95
C CYS A 46 6.29 4.84 5.41
N VAL A 47 7.13 4.33 6.31
CA VAL A 47 8.42 4.97 6.59
C VAL A 47 9.38 4.59 5.45
N PRO A 48 9.94 5.55 4.69
CA PRO A 48 10.82 5.24 3.57
C PRO A 48 11.99 4.34 3.96
N GLY A 49 12.20 3.27 3.19
CA GLY A 49 13.27 2.31 3.43
C GLY A 49 13.03 1.33 4.60
N SER A 50 11.85 1.35 5.23
CA SER A 50 11.52 0.42 6.32
C SER A 50 11.26 -1.01 5.82
N GLY A 51 10.88 -1.17 4.55
CA GLY A 51 10.41 -2.45 3.99
C GLY A 51 8.89 -2.66 4.07
N ALA A 52 8.11 -1.63 4.43
CA ALA A 52 6.66 -1.64 4.22
C ALA A 52 6.27 -1.59 2.73
N GLY A 53 7.03 -0.87 1.89
CA GLY A 53 6.80 -0.78 0.45
C GLY A 53 5.82 0.33 0.10
N SER A 54 4.55 0.14 0.45
CA SER A 54 3.45 1.08 0.21
C SER A 54 2.80 1.52 1.53
N ASN A 55 1.75 2.34 1.44
CA ASN A 55 0.85 2.65 2.54
C ASN A 55 -0.22 1.57 2.68
N ALA A 56 -0.81 1.50 3.88
CA ALA A 56 -1.99 0.68 4.15
C ALA A 56 -2.96 1.46 5.04
N GLY A 57 -4.06 0.83 5.45
CA GLY A 57 -4.96 1.42 6.43
C GLY A 57 -5.95 0.44 7.02
N PHE A 58 -6.76 0.91 7.96
CA PHE A 58 -7.86 0.13 8.51
C PHE A 58 -9.02 0.99 8.98
N ILE A 59 -10.19 0.37 8.98
CA ILE A 59 -11.49 0.98 9.28
C ILE A 59 -12.13 0.17 10.39
N ILE A 60 -12.41 0.81 11.52
CA ILE A 60 -13.12 0.20 12.64
C ILE A 60 -14.60 0.54 12.51
N GLY A 61 -15.45 -0.49 12.47
CA GLY A 61 -16.90 -0.36 12.53
C GLY A 61 -17.48 -0.85 13.86
N GLY A 62 -18.77 -1.20 13.85
CA GLY A 62 -19.48 -1.65 15.05
C GLY A 62 -19.26 -3.12 15.41
N ASP A 63 -19.03 -3.98 14.42
CA ASP A 63 -18.88 -5.44 14.61
C ASP A 63 -17.60 -6.04 14.02
N GLY A 64 -16.73 -5.21 13.46
CA GLY A 64 -15.53 -5.68 12.78
C GLY A 64 -14.61 -4.58 12.28
N VAL A 65 -13.46 -5.01 11.78
CA VAL A 65 -12.44 -4.17 11.13
C VAL A 65 -12.29 -4.59 9.67
N ALA A 66 -12.16 -3.63 8.77
CA ALA A 66 -11.65 -3.84 7.42
C ALA A 66 -10.24 -3.26 7.31
N VAL A 67 -9.34 -3.97 6.66
CA VAL A 67 -7.98 -3.52 6.33
C VAL A 67 -7.91 -3.20 4.85
N VAL A 68 -7.17 -2.15 4.48
CA VAL A 68 -6.92 -1.78 3.08
C VAL A 68 -5.42 -1.93 2.83
N ASP A 69 -5.06 -2.87 1.95
CA ASP A 69 -3.70 -3.33 1.66
C ASP A 69 -2.93 -3.86 2.90
N THR A 70 -1.87 -4.62 2.64
CA THR A 70 -1.18 -5.40 3.68
C THR A 70 0.34 -5.27 3.68
N PHE A 71 0.88 -4.28 2.98
CA PHE A 71 2.32 -4.04 2.85
C PHE A 71 3.09 -5.17 2.12
N GLN A 72 4.34 -4.86 1.81
CA GLN A 72 5.29 -5.77 1.17
C GLN A 72 5.84 -6.86 2.10
N SER A 73 5.85 -6.61 3.41
CA SER A 73 6.49 -7.51 4.38
C SER A 73 5.52 -8.00 5.44
N SER A 74 5.63 -9.29 5.77
CA SER A 74 4.83 -9.88 6.86
C SER A 74 5.11 -9.22 8.21
N ALA A 75 6.31 -8.67 8.41
CA ALA A 75 6.66 -7.93 9.63
C ALA A 75 5.90 -6.58 9.72
N ALA A 76 5.79 -5.84 8.62
CA ALA A 76 4.96 -4.63 8.56
C ALA A 76 3.47 -4.97 8.76
N ALA A 77 2.98 -6.03 8.12
CA ALA A 77 1.61 -6.51 8.30
C ALA A 77 1.32 -6.95 9.75
N GLN A 78 2.27 -7.61 10.43
CA GLN A 78 2.16 -7.95 11.85
C GLN A 78 2.13 -6.71 12.74
N GLN A 79 2.94 -5.68 12.43
CA GLN A 79 2.89 -4.41 13.15
C GLN A 79 1.55 -3.70 12.94
N LEU A 80 0.96 -3.78 11.74
CA LEU A 80 -0.38 -3.25 11.46
C LEU A 80 -1.46 -3.99 12.25
N LEU A 81 -1.40 -5.33 12.28
CA LEU A 81 -2.28 -6.16 13.10
C LEU A 81 -2.16 -5.79 14.59
N ALA A 82 -0.95 -5.59 15.11
CA ALA A 82 -0.73 -5.16 16.48
C ALA A 82 -1.35 -3.76 16.75
N ALA A 83 -1.15 -2.81 15.84
CA ALA A 83 -1.74 -1.48 15.94
C ALA A 83 -3.29 -1.52 15.94
N ILE A 84 -3.90 -2.40 15.15
CA ILE A 84 -5.36 -2.64 15.20
C ILE A 84 -5.77 -3.16 16.59
N ARG A 85 -5.02 -4.11 17.15
CA ARG A 85 -5.32 -4.75 18.44
C ARG A 85 -5.16 -3.81 19.64
N GLU A 86 -4.31 -2.80 19.55
CA GLU A 86 -4.24 -1.71 20.55
C GLU A 86 -5.49 -0.84 20.58
N ARG A 87 -6.25 -0.79 19.47
CA ARG A 87 -7.41 0.11 19.30
C ARG A 87 -8.74 -0.61 19.43
N THR A 88 -8.79 -1.91 19.13
CA THR A 88 -10.03 -2.68 19.20
C THR A 88 -9.82 -4.18 19.35
N THR A 89 -10.75 -4.82 20.04
CA THR A 89 -10.87 -6.29 20.16
C THR A 89 -11.79 -6.90 19.11
N LEU A 90 -12.41 -6.09 18.24
CA LEU A 90 -13.30 -6.56 17.19
C LEU A 90 -12.58 -7.49 16.19
N PRO A 91 -13.29 -8.46 15.59
CA PRO A 91 -12.71 -9.33 14.58
C PRO A 91 -12.27 -8.54 13.35
N ILE A 92 -11.17 -8.94 12.72
CA ILE A 92 -10.81 -8.43 11.39
C ILE A 92 -11.61 -9.25 10.41
N ARG A 93 -12.60 -8.61 9.77
CA ARG A 93 -13.55 -9.29 8.90
C ARG A 93 -13.07 -9.33 7.46
N PHE A 94 -12.46 -8.23 7.01
CA PHE A 94 -12.10 -8.05 5.61
C PHE A 94 -10.69 -7.49 5.48
N VAL A 95 -9.99 -7.93 4.43
CA VAL A 95 -8.88 -7.21 3.79
C VAL A 95 -9.35 -6.85 2.41
N VAL A 96 -9.13 -5.61 1.99
CA VAL A 96 -9.34 -5.17 0.61
C VAL A 96 -7.97 -4.95 -0.02
N ASP A 97 -7.64 -5.77 -1.02
CA ASP A 97 -6.45 -5.55 -1.83
C ASP A 97 -6.83 -4.61 -2.96
N THR A 98 -6.22 -3.42 -2.96
CA THR A 98 -6.55 -2.38 -3.95
C THR A 98 -6.14 -2.79 -5.35
N HIS A 99 -5.03 -3.50 -5.49
CA HIS A 99 -4.53 -4.09 -6.73
C HIS A 99 -3.45 -5.15 -6.44
N TYR A 100 -2.92 -5.79 -7.49
CA TYR A 100 -2.08 -6.99 -7.32
C TYR A 100 -0.60 -6.75 -7.00
N HIS A 101 -0.09 -5.53 -7.00
CA HIS A 101 1.37 -5.32 -6.82
C HIS A 101 1.81 -5.81 -5.44
N LEU A 102 3.01 -6.41 -5.42
CA LEU A 102 3.53 -7.17 -4.29
C LEU A 102 3.63 -6.38 -2.98
N ASP A 103 3.76 -5.05 -3.06
CA ASP A 103 3.85 -4.18 -1.91
C ASP A 103 2.49 -3.89 -1.29
N HIS A 104 1.39 -4.24 -1.95
CA HIS A 104 0.04 -4.11 -1.41
C HIS A 104 -0.52 -5.44 -0.87
N VAL A 105 -0.01 -6.59 -1.34
CA VAL A 105 -0.65 -7.91 -1.08
C VAL A 105 0.23 -8.92 -0.34
N ALA A 106 1.55 -8.70 -0.26
CA ALA A 106 2.46 -9.73 0.27
C ALA A 106 2.24 -10.01 1.77
N GLY A 107 1.63 -9.09 2.52
CA GLY A 107 1.25 -9.28 3.91
C GLY A 107 -0.04 -10.07 4.16
N ASN A 108 -0.79 -10.43 3.11
CA ASN A 108 -2.11 -11.06 3.22
C ASN A 108 -2.17 -12.28 4.14
N GLY A 109 -1.09 -13.07 4.20
CA GLY A 109 -1.01 -14.24 5.08
C GLY A 109 -1.25 -13.93 6.55
N VAL A 110 -0.81 -12.76 7.04
CA VAL A 110 -1.00 -12.34 8.44
C VAL A 110 -2.48 -12.16 8.77
N PHE A 111 -3.24 -11.56 7.85
CA PHE A 111 -4.65 -11.28 8.07
C PHE A 111 -5.56 -12.49 7.79
N ARG A 112 -5.18 -13.36 6.84
CA ARG A 112 -5.79 -14.68 6.70
C ARG A 112 -5.73 -15.46 8.02
N ASP A 113 -4.55 -15.50 8.65
CA ASP A 113 -4.36 -16.23 9.91
C ASP A 113 -5.12 -15.58 11.08
N ALA A 114 -5.42 -14.28 10.99
CA ALA A 114 -6.32 -13.58 11.90
C ALA A 114 -7.82 -13.77 11.59
N GLY A 115 -8.17 -14.56 10.56
CA GLY A 115 -9.54 -14.92 10.20
C GLY A 115 -10.23 -14.00 9.18
N ALA A 116 -9.50 -13.11 8.51
CA ALA A 116 -10.07 -12.18 7.54
C ALA A 116 -10.43 -12.85 6.20
N VAL A 117 -11.52 -12.39 5.59
CA VAL A 117 -11.84 -12.64 4.18
C VAL A 117 -11.07 -11.62 3.33
N ILE A 118 -10.32 -12.09 2.33
CA ILE A 118 -9.54 -11.22 1.45
C ILE A 118 -10.36 -10.97 0.20
N VAL A 119 -10.63 -9.70 -0.07
CA VAL A 119 -11.58 -9.19 -1.07
C VAL A 119 -10.81 -8.37 -2.08
N ALA A 120 -11.00 -8.63 -3.37
CA ALA A 120 -10.34 -7.86 -4.41
C ALA A 120 -11.11 -7.89 -5.74
N GLN A 121 -10.72 -7.03 -6.67
CA GLN A 121 -11.16 -7.15 -8.06
C GLN A 121 -10.67 -8.48 -8.65
N ARG A 122 -11.47 -9.16 -9.49
CA ARG A 122 -11.22 -10.53 -9.98
C ARG A 122 -9.82 -10.75 -10.56
N ASN A 123 -9.31 -9.79 -11.33
CA ASN A 123 -8.01 -9.89 -11.97
C ASN A 123 -6.88 -9.93 -10.96
N VAL A 124 -7.03 -9.30 -9.79
CA VAL A 124 -6.03 -9.35 -8.71
C VAL A 124 -5.67 -10.80 -8.38
N ARG A 125 -6.68 -11.62 -8.09
CA ARG A 125 -6.51 -13.06 -7.80
C ARG A 125 -5.76 -13.81 -8.90
N ALA A 126 -5.98 -13.46 -10.16
CA ALA A 126 -5.34 -14.12 -11.30
C ALA A 126 -3.89 -13.66 -11.51
N TRP A 127 -3.57 -12.42 -11.14
CA TRP A 127 -2.33 -11.77 -11.49
C TRP A 127 -1.28 -11.76 -10.38
N GLU A 128 -1.67 -11.78 -9.10
CA GLU A 128 -0.74 -11.68 -7.96
C GLU A 128 0.46 -12.62 -8.05
N ARG A 129 0.23 -13.89 -8.41
CA ARG A 129 1.28 -14.92 -8.47
C ARG A 129 1.98 -15.04 -9.81
N THR A 130 1.53 -14.31 -10.84
CA THR A 130 2.09 -14.39 -12.21
C THR A 130 2.75 -13.10 -12.62
N GLU A 131 2.04 -11.97 -12.45
CA GLU A 131 2.44 -10.65 -12.94
C GLU A 131 3.46 -9.95 -12.05
N ASN A 132 3.62 -10.37 -10.79
CA ASN A 132 4.68 -9.86 -9.91
C ASN A 132 6.07 -10.45 -10.24
N LEU A 133 6.16 -11.57 -10.94
CA LEU A 133 7.45 -12.17 -11.31
C LEU A 133 8.25 -11.28 -12.28
N LYS A 134 7.57 -10.36 -12.99
CA LYS A 134 8.18 -9.47 -13.98
C LYS A 134 9.25 -8.54 -13.39
N TRP A 135 9.17 -8.23 -12.10
CA TRP A 135 10.14 -7.35 -11.43
C TRP A 135 11.55 -7.95 -11.39
N TRP A 136 11.69 -9.26 -11.64
CA TRP A 136 12.98 -9.95 -11.76
C TRP A 136 13.16 -10.63 -13.14
N ALA A 137 12.34 -10.29 -14.13
CA ALA A 137 12.49 -10.84 -15.48
C ALA A 137 13.78 -10.32 -16.17
N PRO A 138 14.37 -11.10 -17.10
CA PRO A 138 13.97 -12.45 -17.51
C PRO A 138 14.42 -13.55 -16.53
N ASN A 139 15.32 -13.23 -15.60
CA ASN A 139 15.98 -14.19 -14.72
C ASN A 139 15.46 -14.12 -13.29
N VAL A 140 14.29 -14.72 -13.06
CA VAL A 140 13.64 -14.71 -11.73
C VAL A 140 14.41 -15.61 -10.76
N PRO A 141 14.99 -15.07 -9.67
CA PRO A 141 15.66 -15.88 -8.66
C PRO A 141 14.70 -16.89 -8.00
N PRO A 142 15.15 -18.11 -7.65
CA PRO A 142 14.29 -19.12 -7.04
C PRO A 142 13.59 -18.67 -5.75
N ASP A 143 14.26 -17.88 -4.91
CA ASP A 143 13.70 -17.33 -3.67
C ASP A 143 12.58 -16.33 -3.96
N LYS A 144 12.73 -15.47 -4.98
CA LYS A 144 11.69 -14.53 -5.40
C LYS A 144 10.49 -15.22 -6.01
N ARG A 145 10.72 -16.27 -6.81
CA ARG A 145 9.65 -17.12 -7.35
C ARG A 145 8.87 -17.78 -6.22
N ALA A 146 9.56 -18.44 -5.28
CA ALA A 146 8.92 -19.11 -4.16
C ALA A 146 8.14 -18.11 -3.27
N TRP A 147 8.67 -16.90 -3.08
CA TRP A 147 7.99 -15.84 -2.35
C TRP A 147 6.69 -15.41 -3.03
N VAL A 148 6.71 -15.10 -4.33
CA VAL A 148 5.50 -14.73 -5.07
C VAL A 148 4.49 -15.87 -5.11
N GLU A 149 4.93 -17.11 -5.34
CA GLU A 149 4.06 -18.30 -5.32
C GLU A 149 3.38 -18.54 -3.95
N SER A 150 3.96 -18.00 -2.87
CA SER A 150 3.43 -18.09 -1.51
C SER A 150 2.34 -17.06 -1.16
N PHE A 151 2.14 -16.01 -1.97
CA PHE A 151 1.17 -14.94 -1.69
C PHE A 151 -0.22 -15.50 -1.46
N VAL A 152 -0.93 -15.02 -0.43
CA VAL A 152 -2.28 -15.47 -0.14
C VAL A 152 -3.25 -14.72 -1.03
N LEU A 153 -3.89 -15.46 -1.94
CA LEU A 153 -4.81 -14.90 -2.93
C LEU A 153 -6.17 -14.50 -2.32
N PRO A 154 -6.83 -13.45 -2.86
CA PRO A 154 -8.20 -13.05 -2.52
C PRO A 154 -9.19 -14.21 -2.64
N ASN A 155 -9.99 -14.47 -1.61
CA ASN A 155 -10.96 -15.57 -1.58
C ASN A 155 -12.38 -15.13 -1.95
N LEU A 156 -12.65 -13.83 -1.94
CA LEU A 156 -13.86 -13.22 -2.48
C LEU A 156 -13.46 -12.22 -3.56
N VAL A 157 -14.08 -12.32 -4.74
CA VAL A 157 -13.78 -11.45 -5.87
C VAL A 157 -15.02 -10.75 -6.40
N TYR A 158 -14.84 -9.55 -6.93
CA TYR A 158 -15.86 -8.78 -7.63
C TYR A 158 -15.34 -8.26 -8.98
N ASP A 159 -16.25 -7.82 -9.84
CA ASP A 159 -15.91 -7.23 -11.13
C ASP A 159 -15.91 -5.69 -11.05
N ASP A 160 -17.03 -5.08 -10.64
CA ASP A 160 -17.17 -3.61 -10.56
C ASP A 160 -16.99 -3.03 -9.15
N GLY A 161 -17.39 -3.76 -8.12
CA GLY A 161 -17.30 -3.29 -6.73
C GLY A 161 -18.12 -4.13 -5.76
N ILE A 162 -18.00 -3.80 -4.49
CA ILE A 162 -18.73 -4.42 -3.38
C ILE A 162 -18.93 -3.42 -2.25
N ASP A 163 -20.04 -3.53 -1.53
CA ASP A 163 -20.25 -2.81 -0.28
C ASP A 163 -20.02 -3.76 0.89
N LEU A 164 -19.14 -3.36 1.81
CA LEU A 164 -18.85 -4.07 3.04
C LEU A 164 -19.53 -3.35 4.20
N TYR A 165 -20.13 -4.13 5.10
CA TYR A 165 -20.76 -3.62 6.31
C TYR A 165 -20.00 -4.12 7.54
N LEU A 166 -19.53 -3.18 8.34
CA LEU A 166 -18.92 -3.40 9.65
C LEU A 166 -19.93 -2.98 10.73
N GLY A 167 -20.96 -3.78 10.92
CA GLY A 167 -22.19 -3.39 11.62
C GLY A 167 -22.97 -2.36 10.79
N ASN A 168 -23.27 -1.19 11.37
CA ASN A 168 -23.98 -0.11 10.66
C ASN A 168 -23.06 0.75 9.77
N ARG A 169 -21.74 0.54 9.82
CA ARG A 169 -20.77 1.33 9.04
C ARG A 169 -20.59 0.72 7.66
N ARG A 170 -20.93 1.47 6.62
CA ARG A 170 -20.73 1.09 5.21
C ARG A 170 -19.32 1.47 4.75
N VAL A 171 -18.69 0.56 4.02
CA VAL A 171 -17.43 0.77 3.30
C VAL A 171 -17.68 0.39 1.84
N GLU A 172 -17.46 1.33 0.92
CA GLU A 172 -17.72 1.14 -0.51
C GLU A 172 -16.42 0.85 -1.24
N VAL A 173 -16.33 -0.31 -1.89
CA VAL A 173 -15.19 -0.68 -2.72
C VAL A 173 -15.60 -0.62 -4.18
N ARG A 174 -14.85 0.12 -5.01
CA ARG A 174 -15.16 0.32 -6.44
C ARG A 174 -13.92 0.10 -7.29
N ALA A 175 -14.06 -0.70 -8.34
CA ALA A 175 -13.03 -0.85 -9.36
C ALA A 175 -12.96 0.41 -10.21
N LEU A 176 -11.74 0.89 -10.45
CA LEU A 176 -11.43 2.00 -11.35
C LEU A 176 -10.19 1.63 -12.16
N PRO A 177 -10.14 1.87 -13.47
CA PRO A 177 -8.95 1.58 -14.26
C PRO A 177 -7.87 2.64 -14.05
N GLY A 178 -6.60 2.25 -14.04
CA GLY A 178 -5.51 3.21 -14.16
C GLY A 178 -4.16 2.53 -14.06
N HIS A 179 -3.71 2.28 -12.84
CA HIS A 179 -2.36 1.80 -12.54
C HIS A 179 -2.07 0.36 -13.00
N THR A 180 -3.02 -0.56 -12.87
CA THR A 180 -2.85 -1.98 -13.24
C THR A 180 -3.96 -2.57 -14.09
N GLY A 181 -5.15 -1.94 -14.12
CA GLY A 181 -6.35 -2.51 -14.73
C GLY A 181 -7.11 -3.49 -13.81
N SER A 182 -6.71 -3.55 -12.54
CA SER A 182 -7.42 -4.24 -11.46
C SER A 182 -7.65 -3.34 -10.24
N ASP A 183 -7.43 -2.04 -10.41
CA ASP A 183 -7.34 -1.10 -9.31
C ASP A 183 -8.70 -0.86 -8.66
N SER A 184 -8.69 -0.68 -7.35
CA SER A 184 -9.88 -0.44 -6.55
C SER A 184 -9.64 0.69 -5.57
N VAL A 185 -10.68 1.49 -5.35
CA VAL A 185 -10.73 2.52 -4.31
C VAL A 185 -11.70 2.12 -3.22
N VAL A 186 -11.39 2.50 -1.98
CA VAL A 186 -12.20 2.21 -0.80
C VAL A 186 -12.67 3.52 -0.19
N PHE A 187 -13.97 3.79 -0.24
CA PHE A 187 -14.59 4.97 0.31
C PHE A 187 -15.34 4.65 1.61
N VAL A 188 -15.15 5.51 2.62
CA VAL A 188 -15.80 5.42 3.94
C VAL A 188 -16.72 6.65 4.10
N PRO A 189 -18.02 6.56 3.74
CA PRO A 189 -18.86 7.74 3.56
C PRO A 189 -19.07 8.58 4.83
N ASP A 190 -19.13 7.95 6.00
CA ASP A 190 -19.36 8.65 7.27
C ASP A 190 -18.13 9.40 7.80
N ALA A 191 -16.94 9.09 7.26
CA ALA A 191 -15.69 9.76 7.59
C ALA A 191 -15.15 10.66 6.46
N ASP A 192 -15.75 10.60 5.26
CA ASP A 192 -15.27 11.27 4.05
C ASP A 192 -13.79 10.94 3.76
N VAL A 193 -13.44 9.65 3.82
CA VAL A 193 -12.08 9.13 3.55
C VAL A 193 -12.09 8.19 2.36
N VAL A 194 -11.14 8.38 1.44
CA VAL A 194 -10.92 7.51 0.28
C VAL A 194 -9.50 6.94 0.33
N PHE A 195 -9.36 5.61 0.41
CA PHE A 195 -8.11 4.93 0.10
C PHE A 195 -8.07 4.67 -1.40
N THR A 196 -7.00 5.09 -2.07
CA THR A 196 -6.92 5.01 -3.54
C THR A 196 -6.08 3.86 -4.04
N GLY A 197 -5.35 3.17 -3.15
CA GLY A 197 -4.18 2.42 -3.55
C GLY A 197 -3.31 3.26 -4.48
N ASP A 198 -2.76 2.62 -5.49
CA ASP A 198 -1.87 3.28 -6.43
C ASP A 198 -2.56 4.11 -7.50
N LEU A 199 -3.88 4.35 -7.44
CA LEU A 199 -4.51 5.36 -8.29
C LEU A 199 -4.15 6.80 -7.87
N PHE A 200 -3.52 6.99 -6.72
CA PHE A 200 -2.96 8.29 -6.34
C PHE A 200 -1.65 8.08 -5.57
N TRP A 201 -0.61 8.79 -6.02
CA TRP A 201 0.69 8.87 -5.36
C TRP A 201 0.95 10.32 -4.98
N ASN A 202 1.02 10.63 -3.69
CA ASN A 202 1.12 12.01 -3.23
C ASN A 202 2.55 12.53 -3.33
N ALA A 203 2.74 13.61 -4.11
CA ALA A 203 4.04 14.25 -4.37
C ALA A 203 5.16 13.24 -4.69
N THR A 204 4.81 12.15 -5.38
CA THR A 204 5.68 11.01 -5.69
C THR A 204 5.40 10.57 -7.11
N LEU A 205 6.45 10.32 -7.91
CA LEU A 205 6.25 9.77 -9.26
C LEU A 205 5.76 8.32 -9.16
N PRO A 206 4.75 7.92 -9.96
CA PRO A 206 4.19 6.58 -9.91
C PRO A 206 4.99 5.61 -10.77
N ASN A 207 4.80 4.32 -10.53
CA ASN A 207 5.19 3.27 -11.45
C ASN A 207 4.14 3.13 -12.57
N THR A 208 4.49 3.46 -13.82
CA THR A 208 3.54 3.36 -14.94
C THR A 208 3.65 2.07 -15.75
N THR A 209 4.32 1.02 -15.26
CA THR A 209 4.62 -0.19 -16.05
C THR A 209 3.37 -0.88 -16.58
N ASP A 210 2.36 -1.10 -15.72
CA ASP A 210 1.12 -1.79 -16.10
C ASP A 210 -0.02 -0.83 -16.46
N ALA A 211 0.26 0.48 -16.38
CA ALA A 211 -0.78 1.49 -16.40
C ALA A 211 -1.45 1.67 -17.77
N ASP A 212 -2.72 2.06 -17.76
CA ASP A 212 -3.36 2.82 -18.83
C ASP A 212 -3.50 4.27 -18.37
N THR A 213 -2.57 5.12 -18.80
CA THR A 213 -2.49 6.49 -18.28
C THR A 213 -3.66 7.37 -18.69
N ALA A 214 -4.29 7.09 -19.84
CA ALA A 214 -5.48 7.83 -20.26
C ALA A 214 -6.69 7.46 -19.39
N ALA A 215 -6.89 6.16 -19.14
CA ALA A 215 -7.94 5.70 -18.24
C ALA A 215 -7.71 6.21 -16.80
N TRP A 216 -6.45 6.26 -16.37
CA TRP A 216 -6.07 6.77 -15.06
C TRP A 216 -6.46 8.24 -14.87
N VAL A 217 -6.15 9.11 -15.84
CA VAL A 217 -6.58 10.53 -15.80
C VAL A 217 -8.11 10.65 -15.63
N THR A 218 -8.88 9.84 -16.36
CA THR A 218 -10.34 9.79 -16.22
C THR A 218 -10.80 9.27 -14.85
N SER A 219 -10.09 8.31 -14.26
CA SER A 219 -10.38 7.83 -12.91
C SER A 219 -10.12 8.91 -11.86
N ASP A 220 -9.03 9.67 -11.97
CA ASP A 220 -8.73 10.79 -11.07
C ASP A 220 -9.78 11.91 -11.20
N GLU A 221 -10.25 12.21 -12.41
CA GLU A 221 -11.39 13.12 -12.63
C GLU A 221 -12.65 12.66 -11.89
N ARG A 222 -12.97 11.36 -11.94
CA ARG A 222 -14.11 10.78 -11.24
C ARG A 222 -13.94 10.88 -9.73
N LEU A 223 -12.75 10.61 -9.20
CA LEU A 223 -12.45 10.73 -7.78
C LEU A 223 -12.66 12.18 -7.30
N LEU A 224 -12.13 13.15 -8.05
CA LEU A 224 -12.27 14.57 -7.73
C LEU A 224 -13.72 15.06 -7.78
N ALA A 225 -14.50 14.58 -8.76
CA ALA A 225 -15.90 14.95 -8.91
C ALA A 225 -16.79 14.30 -7.84
N GLY A 226 -16.54 13.03 -7.51
CA GLY A 226 -17.33 12.27 -6.54
C GLY A 226 -17.01 12.60 -5.08
N HIS A 227 -15.75 12.94 -4.80
CA HIS A 227 -15.23 13.09 -3.43
C HIS A 227 -14.42 14.39 -3.23
N PRO A 228 -14.95 15.57 -3.60
CA PRO A 228 -14.18 16.82 -3.62
C PRO A 228 -13.72 17.31 -2.24
N LYS A 229 -14.27 16.75 -1.15
CA LYS A 229 -13.95 17.12 0.23
C LYS A 229 -13.23 16.02 1.01
N ALA A 230 -13.04 14.86 0.40
CA ALA A 230 -12.50 13.72 1.09
C ALA A 230 -11.03 13.91 1.46
N THR A 231 -10.63 13.26 2.54
CA THR A 231 -9.23 12.95 2.82
C THR A 231 -8.84 11.72 2.00
N PHE A 232 -7.74 11.82 1.26
CA PHE A 232 -7.25 10.75 0.39
C PHE A 232 -6.03 10.09 1.01
N VAL A 233 -6.07 8.76 1.12
CA VAL A 233 -4.93 7.94 1.55
C VAL A 233 -4.33 7.31 0.29
N PRO A 234 -3.16 7.79 -0.19
CA PRO A 234 -2.51 7.27 -1.38
C PRO A 234 -1.87 5.91 -1.12
N GLY A 235 -1.54 5.17 -2.18
CA GLY A 235 -0.67 4.00 -2.11
C GLY A 235 0.76 4.37 -1.71
N HIS A 236 1.23 5.56 -2.10
CA HIS A 236 2.53 6.09 -1.68
C HIS A 236 2.51 7.59 -1.41
N GLY A 237 3.30 8.02 -0.44
CA GLY A 237 3.38 9.40 0.02
C GLY A 237 2.46 9.70 1.21
N GLU A 238 2.41 10.95 1.61
CA GLU A 238 1.61 11.39 2.77
C GLU A 238 0.10 11.42 2.45
N VAL A 239 -0.73 11.43 3.49
CA VAL A 239 -2.17 11.69 3.36
C VAL A 239 -2.41 13.01 2.62
N GLY A 240 -3.34 13.02 1.67
CA GLY A 240 -3.61 14.14 0.78
C GLY A 240 -5.08 14.57 0.76
N ASN A 241 -5.35 15.55 -0.09
CA ASN A 241 -6.68 16.08 -0.38
C ASN A 241 -6.91 16.17 -1.90
N ALA A 242 -8.07 16.68 -2.31
CA ALA A 242 -8.43 16.81 -3.73
C ALA A 242 -7.43 17.64 -4.56
N ALA A 243 -6.78 18.67 -3.99
CA ALA A 243 -5.76 19.42 -4.73
C ALA A 243 -4.52 18.58 -5.03
N ASP A 244 -4.15 17.66 -4.13
CA ASP A 244 -3.01 16.76 -4.32
C ASP A 244 -3.31 15.70 -5.39
N VAL A 245 -4.52 15.15 -5.40
CA VAL A 245 -5.00 14.25 -6.48
C VAL A 245 -5.00 14.99 -7.81
N ALA A 246 -5.45 16.25 -7.85
CA ALA A 246 -5.41 17.06 -9.08
C ALA A 246 -3.98 17.35 -9.55
N ALA A 247 -3.04 17.57 -8.62
CA ALA A 247 -1.63 17.74 -8.95
C ALA A 247 -1.03 16.46 -9.53
N PHE A 248 -1.36 15.30 -8.95
CA PHE A 248 -0.96 13.99 -9.46
C PHE A 248 -1.51 13.71 -10.86
N ARG A 249 -2.81 13.96 -11.09
CA ARG A 249 -3.40 13.90 -12.44
C ARG A 249 -2.66 14.80 -13.42
N GLY A 250 -2.31 16.01 -12.99
CA GLY A 250 -1.52 16.96 -13.77
C GLY A 250 -0.14 16.43 -14.17
N TYR A 251 0.51 15.59 -13.35
CA TYR A 251 1.73 14.89 -13.73
C TYR A 251 1.48 13.90 -14.88
N LEU A 252 0.43 13.09 -14.81
CA LEU A 252 0.09 12.12 -15.86
C LEU A 252 -0.18 12.82 -17.21
N GLU A 253 -0.96 13.90 -17.18
CA GLU A 253 -1.26 14.74 -18.34
C GLU A 253 0.01 15.37 -18.92
N ALA A 254 0.87 15.94 -18.05
CA ALA A 254 2.12 16.58 -18.46
C ALA A 254 3.09 15.57 -19.08
N LEU A 255 3.22 14.37 -18.50
CA LEU A 255 4.03 13.29 -19.04
C LEU A 255 3.52 12.88 -20.43
N ARG A 256 2.23 12.60 -20.56
CA ARG A 256 1.62 12.20 -21.83
C ARG A 256 1.83 13.25 -22.92
N GLY A 257 1.57 14.52 -22.60
CA GLY A 257 1.76 15.63 -23.52
C GLY A 257 3.22 15.87 -23.90
N ALA A 258 4.14 15.76 -22.94
CA ALA A 258 5.57 15.94 -23.18
C ALA A 258 6.13 14.84 -24.11
N VAL A 259 5.79 13.58 -23.85
CA VAL A 259 6.22 12.45 -24.68
C VAL A 259 5.63 12.55 -26.08
N ALA A 260 4.33 12.83 -26.21
CA ALA A 260 3.68 13.01 -27.51
C ALA A 260 4.34 14.11 -28.36
N SER A 261 4.60 15.27 -27.75
CA SER A 261 5.26 16.40 -28.43
C SER A 261 6.69 16.08 -28.85
N ALA A 262 7.48 15.41 -28.00
CA ALA A 262 8.84 15.04 -28.33
C ALA A 262 8.91 13.98 -29.45
N ARG A 263 7.99 13.01 -29.49
CA ARG A 263 7.85 12.06 -30.60
C ARG A 263 7.52 12.74 -31.92
N GLN A 264 6.61 13.72 -31.90
CA GLN A 264 6.27 14.50 -33.10
C GLN A 264 7.48 15.25 -33.67
N ASN A 265 8.43 15.62 -32.81
CA ASN A 265 9.72 16.21 -33.19
C ASN A 265 10.78 15.16 -33.58
N GLY A 266 10.40 13.89 -33.73
CA GLY A 266 11.29 12.80 -34.16
C GLY A 266 12.21 12.24 -33.07
N LEU A 267 12.01 12.62 -31.80
CA LEU A 267 12.84 12.11 -30.69
C LEU A 267 12.38 10.71 -30.26
N SER A 268 13.36 9.87 -29.90
CA SER A 268 13.17 8.51 -29.38
C SER A 268 14.31 8.14 -28.41
N GLY A 269 14.15 7.04 -27.66
CA GLY A 269 15.16 6.52 -26.74
C GLY A 269 15.67 7.57 -25.73
N ASP A 270 16.98 7.62 -25.53
CA ASP A 270 17.59 8.54 -24.56
C ASP A 270 17.33 10.02 -24.88
N ALA A 271 17.24 10.38 -26.16
CA ALA A 271 16.93 11.75 -26.57
C ALA A 271 15.50 12.17 -26.18
N LEU A 272 14.55 11.23 -26.28
CA LEU A 272 13.18 11.43 -25.80
C LEU A 272 13.15 11.62 -24.27
N VAL A 273 13.86 10.76 -23.53
CA VAL A 273 13.96 10.85 -22.06
C VAL A 273 14.57 12.18 -21.63
N ALA A 274 15.68 12.60 -22.24
CA ALA A 274 16.34 13.85 -21.92
C ALA A 274 15.44 15.07 -22.17
N ALA A 275 14.74 15.11 -23.31
CA ALA A 275 13.82 16.19 -23.65
C ALA A 275 12.64 16.28 -22.67
N VAL A 276 12.02 15.15 -22.32
CA VAL A 276 10.90 15.12 -21.38
C VAL A 276 11.36 15.48 -19.96
N ARG A 277 12.54 15.01 -19.54
CA ARG A 277 13.14 15.40 -18.25
C ARG A 277 13.30 16.90 -18.12
N GLY A 278 13.89 17.55 -19.13
CA GLY A 278 14.04 19.01 -19.14
C GLY A 278 12.69 19.75 -19.04
N ARG A 279 11.64 19.20 -19.67
CA ARG A 279 10.29 19.79 -19.63
C ARG A 279 9.57 19.59 -18.30
N LEU A 280 9.74 18.45 -17.64
CA LEU A 280 9.02 18.13 -16.39
C LEU A 280 9.74 18.58 -15.13
N ALA A 281 11.06 18.75 -15.17
CA ALA A 281 11.87 19.11 -14.00
C ALA A 281 11.37 20.36 -13.24
N PRO A 282 10.97 21.47 -13.91
CA PRO A 282 10.53 22.67 -13.19
C PRO A 282 9.31 22.46 -12.28
N SER A 283 8.47 21.47 -12.58
CA SER A 283 7.23 21.20 -11.84
C SER A 283 7.33 20.01 -10.90
N PHE A 284 8.16 19.01 -11.22
CA PHE A 284 8.10 17.70 -10.56
C PHE A 284 9.44 17.20 -10.01
N ALA A 285 10.57 17.90 -10.21
CA ALA A 285 11.87 17.42 -9.75
C ALA A 285 12.00 17.28 -8.22
N SER A 286 11.15 17.97 -7.46
CA SER A 286 11.10 17.86 -6.00
C SER A 286 10.29 16.67 -5.50
N TRP A 287 9.54 15.99 -6.37
CA TRP A 287 8.72 14.86 -5.98
C TRP A 287 9.58 13.64 -5.67
N ALA A 288 9.13 12.84 -4.70
CA ALA A 288 9.80 11.58 -4.40
C ALA A 288 9.79 10.68 -5.65
N PHE A 289 10.84 9.85 -5.76
CA PHE A 289 11.06 8.96 -6.89
C PHE A 289 11.16 9.63 -8.27
N TYR A 290 11.37 10.95 -8.34
CA TYR A 290 11.58 11.63 -9.63
C TYR A 290 12.67 10.96 -10.46
N ASP A 291 13.86 10.83 -9.91
CA ASP A 291 14.98 10.20 -10.62
C ASP A 291 14.85 8.69 -10.78
N HIS A 292 14.03 8.06 -9.93
CA HIS A 292 13.80 6.62 -9.97
C HIS A 292 12.86 6.22 -11.11
N PHE A 293 11.70 6.88 -11.24
CA PHE A 293 10.66 6.47 -12.18
C PHE A 293 10.60 7.28 -13.47
N LEU A 294 11.17 8.49 -13.56
CA LEU A 294 10.95 9.35 -14.73
C LEU A 294 11.35 8.69 -16.05
N ALA A 295 12.54 8.10 -16.14
CA ALA A 295 13.01 7.46 -17.38
C ALA A 295 12.13 6.27 -17.79
N GLN A 296 11.74 5.46 -16.80
CA GLN A 296 10.79 4.37 -17.00
C GLN A 296 9.44 4.90 -17.48
N ASN A 297 8.91 5.94 -16.84
CA ASN A 297 7.62 6.54 -17.17
C ASN A 297 7.60 7.11 -18.59
N VAL A 298 8.69 7.75 -19.04
CA VAL A 298 8.82 8.18 -20.43
C VAL A 298 8.78 6.99 -21.38
N THR A 299 9.54 5.93 -21.09
CA THR A 299 9.63 4.73 -21.94
C THR A 299 8.29 3.99 -22.03
N GLN A 300 7.59 3.86 -20.90
CA GLN A 300 6.28 3.23 -20.83
C GLN A 300 5.20 4.06 -21.53
N MET A 301 5.21 5.38 -21.35
CA MET A 301 4.32 6.29 -22.07
C MET A 301 4.57 6.25 -23.58
N ASP A 302 5.82 6.20 -24.02
CA ASP A 302 6.17 6.05 -25.43
C ASP A 302 5.61 4.73 -25.99
N SER A 303 5.78 3.63 -25.27
CA SER A 303 5.21 2.34 -25.66
C SER A 303 3.67 2.39 -25.71
N GLU A 304 3.04 3.11 -24.77
CA GLU A 304 1.58 3.28 -24.72
C GLU A 304 1.05 4.07 -25.92
N LEU A 305 1.66 5.22 -26.21
CA LEU A 305 1.30 6.06 -27.36
C LEU A 305 1.58 5.37 -28.71
N ALA A 306 2.50 4.40 -28.75
CA ALA A 306 2.75 3.54 -29.90
C ALA A 306 1.79 2.35 -30.00
N GLY A 307 0.97 2.07 -28.98
CA GLY A 307 0.11 0.88 -28.92
C GLY A 307 0.88 -0.43 -28.71
N THR A 308 2.10 -0.37 -28.18
CA THR A 308 3.00 -1.52 -27.99
C THR A 308 3.25 -1.88 -26.53
N LYS A 309 2.76 -1.05 -25.59
CA LYS A 309 2.88 -1.31 -24.15
C LYS A 309 2.16 -2.61 -23.78
N ARG A 310 2.90 -3.51 -23.15
CA ARG A 310 2.36 -4.76 -22.62
C ARG A 310 1.64 -4.46 -21.31
N ARG A 311 0.38 -4.89 -21.22
CA ARG A 311 -0.42 -4.87 -19.99
C ARG A 311 -0.92 -6.28 -19.68
N PRO A 312 -1.14 -6.62 -18.40
CA PRO A 312 -1.83 -7.86 -18.04
C PRO A 312 -3.17 -7.99 -18.78
N ILE A 313 -3.51 -9.21 -19.20
CA ILE A 313 -4.77 -9.49 -19.91
C ILE A 313 -5.83 -9.87 -18.87
N PRO A 314 -6.96 -9.14 -18.79
CA PRO A 314 -8.03 -9.46 -17.84
C PRO A 314 -8.59 -10.87 -18.04
N VAL A 315 -8.91 -11.52 -16.93
CA VAL A 315 -9.63 -12.80 -16.94
C VAL A 315 -11.12 -12.50 -17.09
N ARG A 316 -11.76 -13.15 -18.06
CA ARG A 316 -13.22 -13.03 -18.30
C ARG A 316 -14.01 -13.97 -17.41
#